data_AF-A0A534B709-F1
#
_entry.id   AF-A0A534B709-F1
#
_cell.length_a   1.000
_cell.length_b   1.000
_cell.length_c   1.000
_cell.angle_alpha   90.00
_cell.angle_beta   90.00
_cell.angle_gamma   90.00
#
_symmetry.space_group_name_H-M   'P 1'
#
loop_
_entity.id
_entity.type
_entity.pdbx_description
1 polymer ?
#
loop_
_entity_poly.entity_id
_entity_poly.type
_entity_poly.pdbx_seq_one_letter_code
_entity_poly.pdbx_strand_id
1 'polypeptide(L)'
;MKAPYSWLTEWVKIPWGAPELGTRLTMAGIEMEALTLAAPPFSGVVVAEILAAEPHPQADKLRVCRVSTGSGPPLQIVCGASNARAGLKSPLASVGAHLPGDLAIKAAKLWGVESQGMLASAKELGLAEASSGILELPPDAPLGRSLREYLDLDEAVLDLNVTPNRGDVLSILGVAREVAALAGTKVAGPGIARAPAGHADRFPVKLEAPAACPRFAGCILRGVDNRAAVPLWMRER
;
A
#
# COMPACT_ATOMS: atom_id res chain seq x y z
N MET A 1 -4.87 14.42 9.00
CA MET A 1 -5.63 13.16 8.78
C MET A 1 -5.50 12.86 7.30
N LYS A 2 -4.97 11.70 6.94
CA LYS A 2 -4.78 11.37 5.52
C LYS A 2 -5.98 10.61 4.97
N ALA A 3 -6.45 11.01 3.79
CA ALA A 3 -7.56 10.40 3.08
C ALA A 3 -7.18 10.16 1.62
N PRO A 4 -7.00 8.90 1.20
CA PRO A 4 -6.83 8.55 -0.20
C PRO A 4 -8.08 8.95 -0.99
N TYR A 5 -7.88 9.63 -2.12
CA TYR A 5 -8.98 10.16 -2.93
C TYR A 5 -9.84 9.04 -3.50
N SER A 6 -9.24 7.94 -3.98
CA SER A 6 -9.99 6.82 -4.54
C SER A 6 -10.88 6.18 -3.47
N TRP A 7 -10.38 6.06 -2.24
CA TRP A 7 -11.15 5.50 -1.15
C TRP A 7 -12.37 6.37 -0.81
N LEU A 8 -12.26 7.70 -0.89
CA LEU A 8 -13.43 8.58 -0.74
C LEU A 8 -14.48 8.35 -1.83
N THR A 9 -14.05 8.11 -3.08
CA THR A 9 -14.96 7.84 -4.20
C THR A 9 -15.77 6.55 -4.05
N GLU A 10 -15.29 5.59 -3.25
CA GLU A 10 -16.06 4.38 -2.90
C GLU A 10 -17.26 4.68 -1.99
N TRP A 11 -17.25 5.82 -1.29
CA TRP A 11 -18.29 6.20 -0.35
C TRP A 11 -19.19 7.31 -0.86
N VAL A 12 -18.72 8.16 -1.77
CA VAL A 12 -19.48 9.32 -2.25
C VAL A 12 -19.09 9.69 -3.67
N LYS A 13 -20.07 10.10 -4.47
CA LYS A 13 -19.81 10.66 -5.79
C LYS A 13 -19.18 12.05 -5.66
N ILE A 14 -17.95 12.18 -6.11
CA ILE A 14 -17.19 13.44 -6.10
C ILE A 14 -17.17 14.00 -7.53
N PRO A 15 -17.79 15.16 -7.81
CA PRO A 15 -17.81 15.75 -9.15
C PRO A 15 -16.56 16.57 -9.49
N TRP A 16 -15.57 16.61 -8.59
CA TRP A 16 -14.38 17.47 -8.68
C TRP A 16 -13.11 16.63 -8.63
N GLY A 17 -12.01 17.11 -9.22
CA GLY A 17 -10.70 16.51 -8.99
C GLY A 17 -10.17 16.75 -7.56
N ALA A 18 -9.16 15.99 -7.13
CA ALA A 18 -8.58 16.08 -5.79
C ALA A 18 -8.15 17.51 -5.36
N PRO A 19 -7.53 18.35 -6.22
CA PRO A 19 -7.17 19.72 -5.85
C PRO A 19 -8.39 20.62 -5.55
N GLU A 20 -9.45 20.51 -6.35
CA GLU A 20 -10.68 21.28 -6.14
C GLU A 20 -11.44 20.76 -4.92
N LEU A 21 -11.48 19.44 -4.72
CA LEU A 21 -12.04 18.85 -3.50
C LEU A 21 -11.35 19.40 -2.25
N GLY A 22 -10.01 19.43 -2.25
CA GLY A 22 -9.22 20.02 -1.17
C GLY A 22 -9.59 21.47 -0.87
N THR A 23 -9.66 22.30 -1.91
CA THR A 23 -10.09 23.71 -1.78
C THR A 23 -11.48 23.82 -1.15
N ARG A 24 -12.44 22.99 -1.58
CA ARG A 24 -13.81 23.01 -1.06
C ARG A 24 -13.91 22.56 0.39
N LEU A 25 -13.15 21.52 0.77
CA LEU A 25 -13.04 21.08 2.16
C LEU A 25 -12.44 22.18 3.04
N THR A 26 -11.39 22.87 2.57
CA THR A 26 -10.80 24.01 3.28
C THR A 26 -11.83 25.11 3.51
N MET A 27 -12.61 25.47 2.48
CA MET A 27 -13.69 26.46 2.61
C MET A 27 -14.83 26.02 3.54
N ALA A 28 -15.00 24.71 3.76
CA ALA A 28 -15.93 24.13 4.72
C ALA A 28 -15.36 24.01 6.15
N GLY A 29 -14.13 24.50 6.38
CA GLY A 29 -13.47 24.48 7.68
C GLY A 29 -12.64 23.22 7.96
N ILE A 30 -12.34 22.42 6.93
CA ILE A 30 -11.44 21.25 6.99
C ILE A 30 -10.25 21.55 6.08
N GLU A 31 -9.25 22.22 6.63
CA GLU A 31 -8.08 22.68 5.86
C GLU A 31 -7.30 21.49 5.29
N MET A 32 -7.06 21.49 3.99
CA MET A 32 -6.10 20.59 3.36
C MET A 32 -4.69 21.18 3.47
N GLU A 33 -3.86 20.59 4.32
CA GLU A 33 -2.45 21.00 4.53
C GLU A 33 -1.59 20.62 3.32
N ALA A 34 -1.84 19.45 2.74
CA ALA A 34 -1.08 18.95 1.63
C ALA A 34 -1.93 18.05 0.73
N LEU A 35 -1.56 18.05 -0.56
CA LEU A 35 -2.01 17.07 -1.54
C LEU A 35 -0.77 16.37 -2.06
N THR A 36 -0.65 15.07 -1.76
CA THR A 36 0.52 14.25 -2.10
C THR A 36 0.11 13.05 -2.94
N LEU A 37 1.08 12.38 -3.57
CA LEU A 37 0.85 11.07 -4.17
C LEU A 37 1.14 9.97 -3.15
N ALA A 38 0.53 8.80 -3.32
CA ALA A 38 0.76 7.63 -2.46
C ALA A 38 2.23 7.19 -2.44
N ALA A 39 2.98 7.43 -3.52
CA ALA A 39 4.42 7.22 -3.58
C ALA A 39 5.17 8.37 -4.26
N PRO A 40 6.44 8.63 -3.87
CA PRO A 40 7.30 9.56 -4.61
C PRO A 40 7.49 9.10 -6.07
N PRO A 41 7.84 10.02 -6.99
CA PRO A 41 7.99 9.68 -8.39
C PRO A 41 9.14 8.70 -8.63
N PHE A 42 8.89 7.69 -9.46
CA PHE A 42 9.90 6.78 -9.99
C PHE A 42 9.41 6.18 -11.31
N SER A 43 10.32 5.63 -12.12
CA SER A 43 10.01 5.11 -13.46
C SER A 43 10.82 3.85 -13.78
N GLY A 44 10.33 3.05 -14.74
CA GLY A 44 11.03 1.84 -15.20
C GLY A 44 10.99 0.66 -14.21
N VAL A 45 10.04 0.67 -13.27
CA VAL A 45 9.84 -0.40 -12.29
C VAL A 45 8.61 -1.22 -12.68
N VAL A 46 8.82 -2.52 -12.89
CA VAL A 46 7.78 -3.47 -13.32
C VAL A 46 7.68 -4.66 -12.36
N VAL A 47 6.53 -5.34 -12.37
CA VAL A 47 6.36 -6.60 -11.63
C VAL A 47 7.15 -7.71 -12.32
N ALA A 48 7.96 -8.44 -11.57
CA ALA A 48 8.74 -9.57 -12.09
C ALA A 48 8.74 -10.76 -11.12
N GLU A 49 9.05 -11.94 -11.63
CA GLU A 49 9.14 -13.18 -10.86
C GLU A 49 10.58 -13.71 -10.84
N ILE A 50 11.04 -14.12 -9.66
CA ILE A 50 12.33 -14.81 -9.51
C ILE A 50 12.13 -16.27 -9.92
N LEU A 51 12.69 -16.67 -11.07
CA LEU A 51 12.66 -18.05 -11.55
C LEU A 51 13.64 -18.94 -10.76
N ALA A 52 14.82 -18.42 -10.45
CA ALA A 52 15.87 -19.12 -9.70
C ALA A 52 16.67 -18.11 -8.87
N ALA A 53 17.17 -18.53 -7.71
CA ALA A 53 18.01 -17.72 -6.83
C ALA A 53 19.15 -18.58 -6.25
N GLU A 54 20.34 -18.44 -6.81
CA GLU A 54 21.50 -19.23 -6.46
C GLU A 54 22.50 -18.42 -5.63
N PRO A 55 23.29 -19.05 -4.74
CA PRO A 55 24.36 -18.36 -4.02
C PRO A 55 25.36 -17.71 -4.99
N HIS A 56 25.79 -16.49 -4.68
CA HIS A 56 26.77 -15.81 -5.53
C HIS A 56 28.16 -16.48 -5.40
N PRO A 57 28.86 -16.78 -6.51
CA PRO A 57 30.09 -17.57 -6.50
C PRO A 57 31.26 -16.92 -5.75
N GLN A 58 31.23 -15.60 -5.59
CA GLN A 58 32.30 -14.81 -4.97
C GLN A 58 31.82 -13.94 -3.79
N ALA A 59 30.58 -14.09 -3.31
CA ALA A 59 30.04 -13.24 -2.24
C ALA A 59 28.98 -13.94 -1.38
N ASP A 60 29.29 -14.18 -0.11
CA ASP A 60 28.46 -15.01 0.78
C ASP A 60 27.06 -14.43 1.08
N LYS A 61 26.90 -13.11 0.96
CA LYS A 61 25.63 -12.40 1.26
C LYS A 61 24.80 -12.07 0.02
N LEU A 62 25.28 -12.43 -1.17
CA LEU A 62 24.60 -12.12 -2.42
C LEU A 62 24.04 -13.39 -3.06
N ARG A 63 22.98 -13.21 -3.83
CA ARG A 63 22.37 -14.24 -4.67
C ARG A 63 22.36 -13.77 -6.11
N VAL A 64 22.57 -14.70 -7.03
CA VAL A 64 22.35 -14.48 -8.46
C VAL A 64 20.96 -14.99 -8.79
N CYS A 65 20.07 -14.06 -9.13
CA CYS A 65 18.68 -14.34 -9.43
C CYS A 65 18.46 -14.31 -10.94
N ARG A 66 17.76 -15.31 -11.48
CA ARG A 66 17.17 -15.25 -12.82
C ARG A 66 15.74 -14.77 -12.69
N VAL A 67 15.41 -13.65 -13.33
CA VAL A 67 14.16 -12.93 -13.13
C VAL A 67 13.41 -12.81 -14.46
N SER A 68 12.10 -13.06 -14.45
CA SER A 68 11.23 -12.96 -15.63
C SER A 68 10.21 -11.84 -15.46
N THR A 69 10.07 -11.01 -16.49
CA THR A 69 8.99 -10.02 -16.63
C THR A 69 7.80 -10.56 -17.43
N GLY A 70 7.78 -11.86 -17.75
CA GLY A 70 6.74 -12.49 -18.58
C GLY A 70 6.90 -12.25 -20.08
N SER A 71 7.80 -11.34 -20.49
CA SER A 71 8.13 -11.07 -21.88
C SER A 71 9.65 -11.06 -22.07
N GLY A 72 10.11 -11.62 -23.19
CA GLY A 72 11.55 -11.70 -23.51
C GLY A 72 12.33 -12.74 -22.68
N PRO A 73 13.67 -12.76 -22.82
CA PRO A 73 14.52 -13.68 -22.08
C PRO A 73 14.64 -13.27 -20.59
N PRO A 74 14.80 -14.24 -19.67
CA PRO A 74 15.05 -13.92 -18.26
C PRO A 74 16.30 -13.09 -18.06
N LEU A 75 16.23 -12.11 -17.17
CA LEU A 75 17.30 -11.20 -16.80
C LEU A 75 18.08 -11.76 -15.62
N GLN A 76 19.40 -11.53 -15.60
CA GLN A 76 20.24 -11.85 -14.45
C GLN A 76 20.34 -10.65 -13.52
N ILE A 77 19.97 -10.84 -12.26
CA ILE A 77 19.96 -9.78 -11.24
C ILE A 77 20.71 -10.27 -10.01
N VAL A 78 21.69 -9.50 -9.54
CA VAL A 78 22.37 -9.78 -8.27
C VAL A 78 21.57 -9.12 -7.14
N CYS A 79 21.15 -9.90 -6.15
CA CYS A 79 20.33 -9.42 -5.04
C CYS A 79 20.93 -9.83 -3.70
N GLY A 80 21.00 -8.90 -2.75
CA GLY A 80 21.48 -9.16 -1.38
C GLY A 80 20.38 -9.40 -0.34
N ALA A 81 19.11 -9.35 -0.75
CA ALA A 81 18.00 -9.51 0.18
C ALA A 81 17.84 -10.97 0.62
N SER A 82 17.69 -11.17 1.93
CA SER A 82 17.60 -12.51 2.53
C SER A 82 16.33 -13.27 2.09
N ASN A 83 15.28 -12.55 1.70
CA ASN A 83 14.01 -13.11 1.26
C ASN A 83 13.93 -13.43 -0.24
N ALA A 84 14.98 -13.15 -1.02
CA ALA A 84 15.04 -13.49 -2.44
C ALA A 84 15.08 -15.01 -2.65
N ARG A 85 14.01 -15.55 -3.26
CA ARG A 85 13.79 -16.99 -3.48
C ARG A 85 13.00 -17.23 -4.76
N ALA A 86 13.13 -18.42 -5.35
CA ALA A 86 12.36 -18.82 -6.51
C ALA A 86 10.84 -18.75 -6.24
N GLY A 87 10.07 -18.33 -7.24
CA GLY A 87 8.61 -18.13 -7.17
C GLY A 87 8.16 -16.82 -6.52
N LEU A 88 9.08 -16.02 -5.96
CA LEU A 88 8.72 -14.72 -5.39
C LEU A 88 8.49 -13.69 -6.51
N LYS A 89 7.34 -13.02 -6.46
CA LYS A 89 7.08 -11.82 -7.27
C LYS A 89 7.52 -10.57 -6.52
N SER A 90 8.26 -9.70 -7.22
CA SER A 90 8.89 -8.51 -6.65
C SER A 90 9.00 -7.42 -7.72
N PRO A 91 9.08 -6.14 -7.32
CA PRO A 91 9.42 -5.07 -8.23
C PRO A 91 10.83 -5.22 -8.79
N LEU A 92 10.95 -5.11 -10.10
CA LEU A 92 12.22 -5.04 -10.83
C LEU A 92 12.38 -3.63 -11.40
N ALA A 93 13.38 -2.90 -10.91
CA ALA A 93 13.86 -1.68 -11.53
C ALA A 93 14.81 -2.07 -12.68
N SER A 94 14.37 -1.84 -13.92
CA SER A 94 15.11 -2.20 -15.12
C SER A 94 16.26 -1.22 -15.40
N VAL A 95 17.22 -1.58 -16.25
CA VAL A 95 18.25 -0.62 -16.70
C VAL A 95 17.58 0.61 -17.33
N GLY A 96 17.98 1.80 -16.90
CA GLY A 96 17.36 3.08 -17.27
C GLY A 96 16.22 3.53 -16.34
N ALA A 97 15.81 2.70 -15.38
CA ALA A 97 14.86 3.10 -14.33
C ALA A 97 15.44 4.21 -13.44
N HIS A 98 14.56 5.07 -12.94
CA HIS A 98 14.91 6.13 -11.99
C HIS A 98 14.10 5.92 -10.72
N LEU A 99 14.79 5.74 -9.60
CA LEU A 99 14.20 5.57 -8.27
C LEU A 99 14.30 6.89 -7.47
N PRO A 100 13.52 7.03 -6.38
CA PRO A 100 13.59 8.19 -5.49
C PRO A 100 15.01 8.43 -4.98
N GLY A 101 15.38 9.71 -4.81
CA GLY A 101 16.74 10.11 -4.41
C GLY A 101 17.75 10.10 -5.56
N ASP A 102 17.29 10.36 -6.79
CA ASP A 102 18.11 10.46 -8.01
C ASP A 102 18.93 9.20 -8.36
N LEU A 103 18.44 8.03 -7.94
CA LEU A 103 19.10 6.76 -8.19
C LEU A 103 18.73 6.21 -9.57
N ALA A 104 19.65 6.35 -10.53
CA ALA A 104 19.51 5.78 -11.87
C ALA A 104 20.07 4.35 -11.95
N ILE A 105 19.26 3.41 -12.44
CA ILE A 105 19.65 2.01 -12.58
C ILE A 105 20.46 1.81 -13.86
N LYS A 106 21.66 1.26 -13.72
CA LYS A 106 22.57 0.92 -14.82
C LYS A 106 22.97 -0.54 -14.73
N ALA A 107 23.27 -1.15 -15.88
CA ALA A 107 23.92 -2.45 -15.89
C ALA A 107 25.27 -2.34 -15.17
N ALA A 108 25.51 -3.23 -14.21
CA ALA A 108 26.73 -3.22 -13.41
C ALA A 108 27.24 -4.64 -13.20
N LYS A 109 28.54 -4.76 -12.94
CA LYS A 109 29.17 -6.03 -12.59
C LYS A 109 29.49 -6.01 -11.10
N LEU A 110 28.80 -6.84 -10.33
CA LEU A 110 29.05 -7.02 -8.90
C LEU A 110 29.85 -8.30 -8.73
N TRP A 111 31.07 -8.20 -8.19
CA TRP A 111 31.92 -9.37 -7.89
C TRP A 111 32.06 -10.34 -9.07
N GLY A 112 32.27 -9.79 -10.27
CA GLY A 112 32.45 -10.60 -11.47
C GLY A 112 31.17 -11.06 -12.17
N VAL A 113 30.00 -10.86 -11.57
CA VAL A 113 28.70 -11.25 -12.14
C VAL A 113 27.91 -10.03 -12.60
N GLU A 114 27.35 -10.09 -13.80
CA GLU A 114 26.55 -9.01 -14.38
C GLU A 114 25.16 -8.94 -13.73
N SER A 115 24.68 -7.73 -13.43
CA SER A 115 23.34 -7.44 -12.95
C SER A 115 22.66 -6.46 -13.91
N GLN A 116 21.55 -6.89 -14.51
CA GLN A 116 20.78 -6.15 -15.52
C GLN A 116 19.60 -5.38 -14.92
N GLY A 117 19.79 -4.85 -13.72
CA GLY A 117 18.76 -4.15 -12.95
C GLY A 117 18.89 -4.41 -11.45
N MET A 118 17.82 -4.11 -10.73
CA MET A 118 17.75 -4.25 -9.28
C MET A 118 16.34 -4.69 -8.84
N LEU A 119 16.24 -5.69 -7.97
CA LEU A 119 14.99 -5.99 -7.27
C LEU A 119 14.83 -4.99 -6.12
N ALA A 120 13.74 -4.24 -6.10
CA ALA A 120 13.58 -3.11 -5.20
C ALA A 120 12.80 -3.46 -3.93
N SER A 121 13.24 -2.88 -2.81
CA SER A 121 12.56 -2.88 -1.53
C SER A 121 11.52 -1.76 -1.43
N ALA A 122 10.60 -1.86 -0.46
CA ALA A 122 9.64 -0.79 -0.18
C ALA A 122 10.33 0.53 0.19
N LYS A 123 11.49 0.47 0.85
CA LYS A 123 12.28 1.64 1.21
C LYS A 123 12.88 2.34 0.00
N GLU A 124 13.48 1.58 -0.91
CA GLU A 124 14.07 2.13 -2.14
C GLU A 124 13.01 2.74 -3.05
N LEU A 125 11.77 2.26 -3.00
CA LEU A 125 10.63 2.82 -3.74
C LEU A 125 9.96 4.00 -3.00
N GLY A 126 10.39 4.32 -1.77
CA GLY A 126 9.79 5.36 -0.94
C GLY A 126 8.39 5.03 -0.43
N LEU A 127 8.03 3.75 -0.36
CA LEU A 127 6.75 3.24 0.16
C LEU A 127 6.79 2.99 1.68
N ALA A 128 7.98 2.91 2.26
CA ALA A 128 8.17 2.70 3.69
C ALA A 128 9.48 3.30 4.19
N GLU A 129 9.54 3.72 5.45
CA GLU A 129 10.76 4.24 6.09
C GLU A 129 11.87 3.18 6.21
N ALA A 130 11.47 1.92 6.39
CA ALA A 130 12.38 0.79 6.56
C ALA A 130 11.86 -0.45 5.83
N SER A 131 12.79 -1.32 5.44
CA SER A 131 12.49 -2.63 4.86
C SER A 131 13.55 -3.64 5.28
N SER A 132 13.14 -4.90 5.47
CA SER A 132 14.03 -6.02 5.80
C SER A 132 14.53 -6.79 4.57
N GLY A 133 14.04 -6.44 3.38
CA GLY A 133 14.32 -7.12 2.13
C GLY A 133 13.55 -6.52 0.95
N ILE A 134 13.52 -7.22 -0.18
CA ILE A 134 12.77 -6.80 -1.38
C ILE A 134 11.26 -6.87 -1.12
N LEU A 135 10.49 -6.05 -1.83
CA LEU A 135 9.05 -6.00 -1.68
C LEU A 135 8.41 -7.29 -2.23
N GLU A 136 7.73 -8.04 -1.35
CA GLU A 136 7.00 -9.24 -1.75
C GLU A 136 5.61 -8.88 -2.27
N LEU A 137 5.36 -9.24 -3.52
CA LEU A 137 4.07 -9.06 -4.18
C LEU A 137 3.25 -10.36 -4.13
N PRO A 138 1.91 -10.25 -4.17
CA PRO A 138 1.02 -11.40 -4.29
C PRO A 138 1.38 -12.32 -5.47
N PRO A 139 1.20 -13.65 -5.36
CA PRO A 139 1.50 -14.60 -6.43
C PRO A 139 0.72 -14.37 -7.73
N ASP A 140 -0.42 -13.69 -7.67
CA ASP A 140 -1.26 -13.32 -8.80
C ASP A 140 -0.87 -11.97 -9.44
N ALA A 141 0.16 -11.28 -8.93
CA ALA A 141 0.61 -10.02 -9.51
C ALA A 141 1.01 -10.18 -11.00
N PRO A 142 0.54 -9.32 -11.92
CA PRO A 142 0.72 -9.50 -13.35
C PRO A 142 2.15 -9.13 -13.78
N LEU A 143 2.87 -10.09 -14.36
CA LEU A 143 4.26 -9.88 -14.80
C LEU A 143 4.35 -8.80 -15.89
N GLY A 144 5.38 -7.97 -15.83
CA GLY A 144 5.69 -6.92 -16.81
C GLY A 144 4.85 -5.65 -16.67
N ARG A 145 3.80 -5.66 -15.84
CA ARG A 145 3.01 -4.46 -15.56
C ARG A 145 3.81 -3.44 -14.75
N SER A 146 3.62 -2.16 -15.03
CA SER A 146 4.17 -1.07 -14.22
C SER A 146 3.76 -1.23 -12.76
N LEU A 147 4.72 -1.11 -11.83
CA LEU A 147 4.40 -1.21 -10.41
C LEU A 147 3.45 -0.09 -9.96
N ARG A 148 3.63 1.12 -10.51
CA ARG A 148 2.77 2.27 -10.18
C ARG A 148 1.32 2.02 -10.56
N GLU A 149 1.09 1.40 -11.72
CA GLU A 149 -0.25 1.04 -12.17
C GLU A 149 -0.84 -0.17 -11.46
N TYR A 150 0.00 -1.07 -10.94
CA TYR A 150 -0.46 -2.26 -10.23
C TYR A 150 -0.88 -1.94 -8.79
N LEU A 151 -0.17 -1.02 -8.13
CA LEU A 151 -0.43 -0.60 -6.74
C LEU A 151 -1.14 0.76 -6.65
N ASP A 152 -1.58 1.33 -7.78
CA ASP A 152 -2.22 2.65 -7.86
C ASP A 152 -1.42 3.79 -7.18
N LEU A 153 -0.09 3.79 -7.33
CA LEU A 153 0.82 4.68 -6.59
C LEU A 153 0.76 6.16 -7.00
N ASP A 154 0.05 6.45 -8.09
CA ASP A 154 -0.28 7.81 -8.52
C ASP A 154 -1.59 8.32 -7.89
N GLU A 155 -2.13 7.59 -6.90
CA GLU A 155 -3.26 8.02 -6.11
C GLU A 155 -2.97 9.30 -5.34
N ALA A 156 -3.88 10.26 -5.45
CA ALA A 156 -3.85 11.48 -4.66
C ALA A 156 -4.31 11.21 -3.22
N VAL A 157 -3.52 11.67 -2.25
CA VAL A 157 -3.79 11.58 -0.82
C VAL A 157 -3.93 13.00 -0.26
N LEU A 158 -5.11 13.30 0.28
CA LEU A 158 -5.40 14.56 0.96
C LEU A 158 -4.93 14.47 2.40
N ASP A 159 -4.09 15.40 2.86
CA ASP A 159 -3.80 15.57 4.29
C ASP A 159 -4.64 16.70 4.85
N LEU A 160 -5.56 16.35 5.74
CA LEU A 160 -6.58 17.24 6.28
C LEU A 160 -6.28 17.59 7.74
N ASN A 161 -6.17 18.87 8.05
CA ASN A 161 -6.12 19.39 9.40
C ASN A 161 -7.55 19.41 9.97
N VAL A 162 -7.78 18.56 10.98
CA VAL A 162 -9.09 18.41 11.60
C VAL A 162 -9.10 19.12 12.94
N THR A 163 -9.92 20.17 13.04
CA THR A 163 -10.11 20.93 14.28
C THR A 163 -10.84 20.10 15.34
N PRO A 164 -10.61 20.33 16.66
CA PRO A 164 -11.14 19.47 17.72
C PRO A 164 -12.67 19.34 17.78
N ASN A 165 -13.40 20.32 17.24
CA ASN A 165 -14.87 20.30 17.17
C ASN A 165 -15.42 19.37 16.06
N ARG A 166 -14.56 18.88 15.16
CA ARG A 166 -14.94 18.03 14.01
C ARG A 166 -14.44 16.59 14.16
N GLY A 167 -14.63 15.99 15.33
CA GLY A 167 -14.30 14.57 15.54
C GLY A 167 -15.02 13.61 14.59
N ASP A 168 -16.14 14.04 14.00
CA ASP A 168 -16.90 13.30 12.98
C ASP A 168 -16.08 13.03 11.71
N VAL A 169 -15.17 13.94 11.33
CA VAL A 169 -14.37 13.81 10.10
C VAL A 169 -13.04 13.10 10.30
N LEU A 170 -12.76 12.53 11.48
CA LEU A 170 -11.59 11.66 11.71
C LEU A 170 -11.76 10.24 11.11
N SER A 171 -12.53 10.10 10.04
CA SER A 171 -12.76 8.84 9.33
C SER A 171 -13.13 9.10 7.87
N ILE A 172 -12.84 8.14 6.98
CA ILE A 172 -13.23 8.22 5.56
C ILE A 172 -14.74 8.46 5.40
N LEU A 173 -15.56 7.78 6.20
CA LEU A 173 -17.02 7.98 6.20
C LEU A 173 -17.42 9.39 6.63
N GLY A 174 -16.73 9.96 7.62
CA GLY A 174 -16.96 11.33 8.07
C GLY A 174 -16.67 12.36 6.98
N VAL A 175 -15.48 12.27 6.37
CA VAL A 175 -15.09 13.12 5.25
C VAL A 175 -16.07 12.92 4.08
N ALA A 176 -16.43 11.69 3.74
CA ALA A 176 -17.39 11.40 2.67
C ALA A 176 -18.77 12.05 2.90
N ARG A 177 -19.23 12.16 4.16
CA ARG A 177 -20.48 12.88 4.49
C ARG A 177 -20.35 14.38 4.24
N GLU A 178 -19.23 14.99 4.59
CA GLU A 178 -18.97 16.40 4.29
C GLU A 178 -18.96 16.64 2.78
N VAL A 179 -18.26 15.79 2.04
CA VAL A 179 -18.21 15.84 0.57
C VAL A 179 -19.60 15.68 -0.03
N ALA A 180 -20.43 14.77 0.49
CA ALA A 180 -21.80 14.58 0.03
C ALA A 180 -22.64 15.85 0.24
N ALA A 181 -22.49 16.52 1.39
CA ALA A 181 -23.18 17.78 1.68
C ALA A 181 -22.74 18.89 0.70
N LEU A 182 -21.43 19.04 0.47
CA LEU A 182 -20.89 20.02 -0.47
C LEU A 182 -21.30 19.75 -1.92
N ALA A 183 -21.41 18.47 -2.30
CA ALA A 183 -21.72 18.05 -3.67
C ALA A 183 -23.24 18.00 -3.94
N GLY A 184 -24.08 18.14 -2.91
CA GLY A 184 -25.52 17.89 -3.02
C GLY A 184 -25.84 16.43 -3.37
N THR A 185 -24.99 15.48 -2.96
CA THR A 185 -25.15 14.05 -3.21
C THR A 185 -25.44 13.28 -1.92
N LYS A 186 -25.46 11.95 -1.98
CA LYS A 186 -25.64 11.08 -0.81
C LYS A 186 -24.41 10.18 -0.68
N VAL A 187 -24.08 9.84 0.55
CA VAL A 187 -23.11 8.77 0.84
C VAL A 187 -23.72 7.43 0.45
N ALA A 188 -22.98 6.65 -0.32
CA ALA A 188 -23.34 5.32 -0.78
C ALA A 188 -22.08 4.43 -0.74
N GLY A 189 -21.66 4.04 0.46
CA GLY A 189 -20.50 3.18 0.67
C GLY A 189 -20.82 1.69 0.70
N PRO A 190 -19.80 0.83 0.87
CA PRO A 190 -19.98 -0.62 0.95
C PRO A 190 -20.90 -1.00 2.12
N GLY A 191 -21.85 -1.90 1.87
CA GLY A 191 -22.76 -2.41 2.88
C GLY A 191 -22.02 -3.29 3.89
N ILE A 192 -22.11 -2.96 5.19
CA ILE A 192 -21.55 -3.76 6.26
C ILE A 192 -22.66 -4.67 6.81
N ALA A 193 -22.67 -5.93 6.36
CA ALA A 193 -23.63 -6.91 6.82
C ALA A 193 -23.29 -7.40 8.24
N ARG A 194 -24.32 -7.80 8.99
CA ARG A 194 -24.12 -8.47 10.28
C ARG A 194 -23.54 -9.87 10.04
N ALA A 195 -22.40 -10.15 10.65
CA ALA A 195 -21.86 -11.51 10.68
C ALA A 195 -22.74 -12.42 11.57
N PRO A 196 -23.14 -13.62 11.10
CA PRO A 196 -23.84 -14.58 11.92
C PRO A 196 -22.94 -15.09 13.05
N ALA A 197 -23.53 -15.43 14.20
CA ALA A 197 -22.77 -16.01 15.30
C ALA A 197 -22.35 -17.44 14.96
N GLY A 198 -21.05 -17.72 14.98
CA GLY A 198 -20.51 -19.08 14.75
C GLY A 198 -20.53 -19.99 15.99
N HIS A 199 -20.74 -19.43 17.18
CA HIS A 199 -20.81 -20.17 18.44
C HIS A 199 -21.56 -19.37 19.53
N ALA A 200 -21.85 -20.05 20.66
CA ALA A 200 -22.59 -19.48 21.78
C ALA A 200 -21.72 -18.84 22.87
N ASP A 201 -20.40 -19.03 22.85
CA ASP A 201 -19.50 -18.53 23.90
C ASP A 201 -19.61 -17.03 24.17
N ARG A 202 -19.47 -16.67 25.45
CA ARG A 202 -19.49 -15.28 25.94
C ARG A 202 -18.41 -15.09 26.99
N PHE A 203 -17.94 -13.85 27.12
CA PHE A 203 -17.07 -13.42 28.21
C PHE A 203 -17.86 -12.47 29.12
N PRO A 204 -17.92 -12.71 30.44
CA PRO A 204 -18.62 -11.82 31.33
C PRO A 204 -17.91 -10.45 31.39
N VAL A 205 -18.65 -9.39 31.10
CA VAL A 205 -18.14 -8.01 31.15
C VAL A 205 -19.00 -7.22 32.15
N LYS A 206 -18.33 -6.52 33.05
CA LYS A 206 -18.95 -5.58 34.00
C LYS A 206 -18.35 -4.20 33.77
N LEU A 207 -19.21 -3.19 33.59
CA LEU A 207 -18.79 -1.81 33.49
C LEU A 207 -18.84 -1.17 34.88
N GLU A 208 -17.68 -0.93 35.47
CA GLU A 208 -17.58 -0.32 36.80
C GLU A 208 -17.70 1.21 36.77
N ALA A 209 -17.46 1.82 35.61
CA ALA A 209 -17.59 3.25 35.36
C ALA A 209 -18.48 3.51 34.12
N PRO A 210 -19.79 3.24 34.16
CA PRO A 210 -20.68 3.36 33.00
C PRO A 210 -20.82 4.79 32.47
N ALA A 211 -20.55 5.81 33.30
CA ALA A 211 -20.51 7.21 32.84
C ALA A 211 -19.32 7.49 31.92
N ALA A 212 -18.16 6.86 32.17
CA ALA A 212 -16.96 7.00 31.34
C ALA A 212 -16.99 6.07 30.11
N CYS A 213 -17.65 4.92 30.23
CA CYS A 213 -17.84 3.96 29.14
C CYS A 213 -19.32 3.61 29.00
N PRO A 214 -20.12 4.43 28.28
CA PRO A 214 -21.56 4.23 28.17
C PRO A 214 -21.93 3.01 27.30
N ARG A 215 -20.99 2.51 26.49
CA ARG A 215 -21.20 1.35 25.63
C ARG A 215 -19.90 0.56 25.44
N PHE A 216 -19.97 -0.74 25.70
CA PHE A 216 -18.92 -1.70 25.39
C PHE A 216 -19.51 -2.88 24.62
N ALA A 217 -18.84 -3.33 23.58
CA ALA A 217 -19.21 -4.51 22.81
C ALA A 217 -18.00 -5.43 22.68
N GLY A 218 -18.14 -6.68 23.10
CA GLY A 218 -17.12 -7.73 22.95
C GLY A 218 -17.58 -8.81 21.98
N CYS A 219 -16.66 -9.34 21.20
CA CYS A 219 -16.87 -10.48 20.31
C CYS A 219 -15.73 -11.48 20.50
N ILE A 220 -16.05 -12.76 20.69
CA ILE A 220 -15.05 -13.83 20.75
C ILE A 220 -14.89 -14.39 19.34
N LEU A 221 -13.66 -14.41 18.83
CA LEU A 221 -13.28 -15.08 17.58
C LEU A 221 -12.38 -16.25 17.93
N ARG A 222 -12.72 -17.46 17.45
CA ARG A 222 -11.94 -18.69 17.66
C ARG A 222 -11.29 -19.15 16.37
N GLY A 223 -10.14 -19.80 16.50
CA GLY A 223 -9.43 -20.38 15.35
C GLY A 223 -8.83 -19.36 14.39
N VAL A 224 -8.51 -18.15 14.88
CA VAL A 224 -7.83 -17.14 14.07
C VAL A 224 -6.37 -17.53 13.87
N ASP A 225 -5.92 -17.55 12.61
CA ASP A 225 -4.50 -17.71 12.29
C ASP A 225 -3.79 -16.36 12.38
N ASN A 226 -2.98 -16.18 13.42
CA ASN A 226 -2.19 -14.96 13.63
C ASN A 226 -0.99 -14.82 12.66
N ARG A 227 -0.77 -15.80 11.78
CA ARG A 227 0.29 -15.78 10.75
C ARG A 227 -0.26 -15.48 9.35
N ALA A 228 -1.58 -15.36 9.20
CA ALA A 228 -2.19 -15.03 7.93
C ALA A 228 -1.68 -13.67 7.42
N ALA A 229 -1.29 -13.61 6.15
CA ALA A 229 -0.84 -12.37 5.53
C ALA A 229 -2.02 -11.40 5.37
N VAL A 230 -1.81 -10.13 5.73
CA VAL A 230 -2.80 -9.07 5.48
C VAL A 230 -2.90 -8.86 3.96
N PRO A 231 -4.12 -8.89 3.37
CA PRO A 231 -4.31 -8.63 1.95
C PRO A 231 -3.72 -7.28 1.54
N LEU A 232 -3.11 -7.23 0.37
CA LEU A 232 -2.39 -6.05 -0.12
C LEU A 232 -3.27 -4.80 -0.13
N TRP A 233 -4.49 -4.88 -0.66
CA TRP A 233 -5.44 -3.75 -0.71
C TRP A 233 -5.73 -3.13 0.67
N MET A 234 -5.64 -3.91 1.75
CA MET A 234 -5.85 -3.42 3.11
C MET A 234 -4.59 -2.78 3.69
N ARG A 235 -3.40 -3.21 3.25
CA ARG A 235 -2.12 -2.62 3.67
C ARG A 235 -1.84 -1.28 2.99
N GLU A 236 -2.31 -1.10 1.76
CA GLU A 236 -2.13 0.14 1.01
C GLU A 236 -3.09 1.26 1.46
N ARG A 237 -4.19 0.91 2.15
CA ARG A 237 -5.16 1.85 2.72
C ARG A 237 -4.75 2.34 4.11
#